data_AF-A0A926Q7N5-F1
#
_entry.id   AF-A0A926Q7N5-F1
#
_cell.length_a   1.000
_cell.length_b   1.000
_cell.length_c   1.000
_cell.angle_alpha   90.00
_cell.angle_beta   90.00
_cell.angle_gamma   90.00
#
_symmetry.space_group_name_H-M   'P 1'
#
loop_
_entity.id
_entity.type
_entity.pdbx_description
1 polymer ?
#
loop_
_entity_poly.entity_id
_entity_poly.type
_entity_poly.pdbx_seq_one_letter_code
_entity_poly.pdbx_strand_id
1 'polypeptide(L)' 'MAARTSFTGETAPCGSVVDGTRYHDDDDEGMRVEHVHYGCGCLDYRDDFHDGSTHRRVTHHSGKVLLDEELRGE' A
#
# COMPACT_ATOMS: atom_id res chain seq x y z
N MET A 1 -14.15 -7.37 -2.79
CA MET A 1 -14.88 -6.19 -3.30
C MET A 1 -13.92 -5.02 -3.36
N ALA A 2 -13.66 -4.49 -4.56
CA ALA A 2 -12.75 -3.37 -4.72
C ALA A 2 -13.39 -2.06 -4.24
N ALA A 3 -12.68 -1.32 -3.40
CA ALA A 3 -13.07 -0.02 -2.87
C ALA A 3 -11.92 0.98 -2.99
N ARG A 4 -12.27 2.23 -3.30
CA ARG A 4 -11.32 3.35 -3.29
C ARG A 4 -11.86 4.46 -2.42
N THR A 5 -11.10 4.88 -1.43
CA THR A 5 -11.46 5.93 -0.49
C THR A 5 -10.44 7.06 -0.53
N SER A 6 -10.91 8.29 -0.44
CA SER A 6 -10.04 9.46 -0.24
C SER A 6 -9.82 9.71 1.24
N PHE A 7 -8.63 10.16 1.61
CA PHE A 7 -8.31 10.62 2.96
C PHE A 7 -7.70 12.02 2.90
N THR A 8 -7.72 12.70 4.06
CA THR A 8 -7.14 14.04 4.22
C THR A 8 -6.19 14.06 5.41
N GLY A 9 -5.02 14.67 5.25
CA GLY A 9 -4.10 14.94 6.35
C GLY A 9 -3.42 13.72 6.99
N GLU A 10 -3.10 12.68 6.23
CA GLU A 10 -2.26 11.56 6.72
C GLU A 10 -0.76 11.86 6.47
N THR A 11 0.11 11.34 7.34
CA THR A 11 1.57 11.48 7.18
C THR A 11 2.09 10.49 6.14
N ALA A 12 2.66 11.01 5.05
CA ALA A 12 3.31 10.21 4.03
C ALA A 12 4.68 9.67 4.48
N PRO A 13 5.23 8.65 3.80
CA PRO A 13 6.58 8.12 4.05
C PRO A 13 7.72 9.16 3.97
N CYS A 14 7.49 10.30 3.32
CA CYS A 14 8.45 11.40 3.26
C CYS A 14 8.40 12.33 4.49
N GLY A 15 7.49 12.08 5.43
CA GLY A 15 7.25 12.91 6.61
C GLY A 15 6.26 14.06 6.40
N SER A 16 5.80 14.31 5.17
CA SER A 16 4.82 15.36 4.87
C SER A 16 3.40 14.91 5.20
N VAL A 17 2.58 15.81 5.73
CA VAL A 17 1.14 15.59 5.92
C VAL A 17 0.42 15.97 4.63
N VAL A 18 -0.30 15.03 4.02
CA VAL A 18 -0.95 15.20 2.71
C VAL A 18 -2.28 14.45 2.64
N ASP A 19 -3.09 14.83 1.67
CA ASP A 19 -4.27 14.08 1.26
C ASP A 19 -3.87 12.91 0.36
N GLY A 20 -4.79 12.02 0.04
CA GLY A 20 -4.50 10.91 -0.87
C GLY A 20 -5.67 9.96 -1.08
N THR A 21 -5.36 8.79 -1.65
CA THR A 21 -6.35 7.73 -1.86
C THR A 21 -5.84 6.38 -1.42
N ARG A 22 -6.69 5.61 -0.75
CA ARG A 22 -6.47 4.21 -0.40
C ARG A 22 -7.35 3.34 -1.29
N TYR A 23 -6.74 2.41 -1.99
CA TYR A 23 -7.39 1.32 -2.71
C TYR A 23 -7.33 0.07 -1.83
N HIS A 24 -8.43 -0.65 -1.77
CA HIS A 24 -8.53 -1.92 -1.07
C HIS A 24 -9.31 -2.90 -1.95
N ASP A 25 -8.83 -4.11 -2.12
CA ASP A 25 -9.60 -5.23 -2.65
C ASP A 25 -9.32 -6.50 -1.83
N ASP A 26 -10.36 -7.25 -1.56
CA ASP A 26 -10.33 -8.53 -0.84
C ASP A 26 -11.24 -9.47 -1.63
N ASP A 27 -10.72 -10.61 -2.07
CA ASP A 27 -11.50 -11.59 -2.83
C ASP A 27 -12.28 -12.56 -1.94
N ASP A 28 -12.20 -12.39 -0.61
CA ASP A 28 -12.74 -13.26 0.43
C ASP A 28 -12.16 -14.69 0.40
N GLU A 29 -11.18 -14.98 -0.45
CA GLU A 29 -10.51 -16.30 -0.60
C GLU A 29 -9.03 -16.26 -0.19
N GLY A 30 -8.58 -15.15 0.40
CA GLY A 30 -7.24 -15.01 0.99
C GLY A 30 -6.29 -14.12 0.19
N MET A 31 -6.74 -13.54 -0.93
CA MET A 31 -6.01 -12.47 -1.63
C MET A 31 -6.50 -11.12 -1.13
N ARG A 32 -5.57 -10.26 -0.74
CA ARG A 32 -5.85 -8.87 -0.36
C ARG A 32 -4.87 -7.93 -1.04
N VAL A 33 -5.37 -6.79 -1.49
CA VAL A 33 -4.60 -5.76 -2.16
C VAL A 33 -4.90 -4.44 -1.47
N GLU A 34 -3.91 -3.82 -0.83
CA GLU A 34 -4.02 -2.50 -0.22
C GLU A 34 -2.94 -1.55 -0.74
N HIS A 35 -3.36 -0.54 -1.51
CA HIS A 35 -2.46 0.46 -2.07
C HIS A 35 -2.82 1.86 -1.58
N VAL A 36 -1.87 2.57 -1.00
CA VAL A 36 -2.02 3.94 -0.51
C VAL A 36 -1.20 4.89 -1.38
N HIS A 37 -1.90 5.72 -2.15
CA HIS A 37 -1.31 6.79 -2.95
C HIS A 37 -1.42 8.10 -2.20
N TYR A 38 -0.28 8.64 -1.78
CA TYR A 38 -0.19 9.93 -1.11
C TYR A 38 -0.11 11.06 -2.13
N GLY A 39 -0.73 12.21 -1.84
CA GLY A 39 -0.78 13.36 -2.74
C GLY A 39 0.59 13.97 -3.07
N CYS A 40 1.62 13.70 -2.26
CA CYS A 40 3.01 14.05 -2.58
C CYS A 40 3.68 13.12 -3.61
N GLY A 41 3.04 11.99 -3.96
CA GLY A 41 3.58 10.98 -4.87
C GLY A 41 4.25 9.79 -4.17
N CYS A 42 4.25 9.72 -2.83
CA CYS A 42 4.68 8.51 -2.13
C CYS A 42 3.65 7.39 -2.33
N LEU A 43 4.12 6.15 -2.21
CA LEU A 43 3.31 4.94 -2.35
C LEU A 43 3.62 3.97 -1.20
N ASP A 44 2.58 3.37 -0.62
CA ASP A 44 2.68 2.16 0.20
C ASP A 44 1.78 1.12 -0.45
N TYR A 45 2.32 -0.06 -0.76
CA TYR A 45 1.54 -1.17 -1.25
C TYR A 45 1.77 -2.40 -0.37
N ARG A 46 0.70 -3.16 -0.19
CA ARG A 46 0.71 -4.46 0.43
C ARG A 46 -0.25 -5.38 -0.31
N ASP A 47 0.28 -6.50 -0.78
CA ASP A 47 -0.48 -7.56 -1.41
C ASP A 47 -0.29 -8.84 -0.57
N ASP A 48 -1.38 -9.42 -0.10
CA ASP A 48 -1.43 -10.74 0.52
C ASP A 48 -1.99 -11.73 -0.52
N PHE A 49 -1.38 -12.92 -0.65
CA PHE A 49 -1.71 -13.91 -1.67
C PHE A 49 -2.32 -15.18 -1.07
N HIS A 50 -3.00 -15.97 -1.91
CA HIS A 50 -3.66 -17.22 -1.53
C HIS A 50 -2.72 -18.28 -0.92
N ASP A 51 -1.45 -18.25 -1.30
CA ASP A 51 -0.45 -19.16 -0.76
C ASP A 51 0.07 -18.71 0.62
N GLY A 52 -0.48 -17.63 1.19
CA GLY A 52 -0.06 -17.04 2.45
C GLY A 52 1.17 -16.15 2.33
N SER A 53 1.72 -15.94 1.13
CA SER A 53 2.77 -14.96 0.93
C SER A 53 2.25 -13.53 1.05
N THR A 54 3.13 -12.62 1.45
CA THR A 54 2.85 -11.18 1.51
C THR A 54 4.00 -10.43 0.84
N HIS A 55 3.65 -9.50 -0.04
CA HIS A 55 4.59 -8.53 -0.58
C HIS A 55 4.21 -7.13 -0.09
N ARG A 56 5.16 -6.42 0.51
CA ARG A 56 5.01 -5.02 0.89
C ARG A 56 6.16 -4.20 0.35
N ARG A 57 5.86 -3.05 -0.26
CA ARG A 57 6.89 -2.03 -0.48
C ARG A 57 6.38 -0.61 -0.32
N VAL A 58 7.30 0.22 0.17
CA VAL A 58 7.10 1.65 0.40
C VAL A 58 8.05 2.41 -0.51
N THR A 59 7.51 3.29 -1.35
CA THR A 59 8.27 4.12 -2.29
C THR A 59 8.11 5.59 -1.93
N HIS A 60 9.24 6.26 -1.72
CA HIS A 60 9.30 7.71 -1.58
C HIS A 60 8.98 8.39 -2.91
N HIS A 61 8.34 9.56 -2.90
CA HIS A 61 8.01 10.32 -4.11
C HIS A 61 9.21 10.71 -5.00
N SER A 62 10.44 10.59 -4.47
CA SER A 62 11.68 10.74 -5.26
C SER A 62 12.02 9.51 -6.10
N GLY A 63 11.22 8.44 -6.03
CA GLY A 63 11.49 7.14 -6.64
C GLY A 63 12.34 6.21 -5.78
N LYS A 64 12.80 6.65 -4.60
CA LYS A 64 13.58 5.80 -3.69
C LYS A 64 12.67 4.76 -3.02
N VAL A 65 13.00 3.48 -3.17
CA VAL A 65 12.39 2.42 -2.37
C VAL A 65 12.91 2.51 -0.93
N LEU A 66 11.99 2.68 0.01
CA LEU A 66 12.28 2.77 1.45
C LEU A 66 12.17 1.41 2.13
N LEU A 67 11.26 0.57 1.65
CA LEU A 67 11.00 -0.78 2.15
C LEU A 67 10.62 -1.67 0.97
N ASP A 68 11.10 -2.90 0.96
CA ASP A 68 10.70 -3.96 0.03
C ASP A 68 10.87 -5.32 0.70
N GLU A 69 9.74 -5.89 1.10
CA GLU A 69 9.67 -7.10 1.93
C GLU A 69 8.77 -8.12 1.26
N GLU A 70 9.31 -9.31 1.04
CA GLU A 70 8.57 -10.48 0.59
C GLU A 70 8.64 -11.56 1.68
N LEU A 71 7.46 -11.93 2.21
CA LEU A 71 7.29 -13.05 3.12
C LEU A 71 6.70 -14.20 2.32
N ARG A 72 7.29 -15.39 2.43
CA ARG A 72 6.74 -16.60 1.83
C ARG A 72 5.74 -17.22 2.80
N GLY A 73 4.61 -17.69 2.25
CA GLY A 73 3.68 -18.52 3.00
C GLY A 73 4.29 -19.88 3.35
N GLU A 74 3.80 -20.47 4.42
CA GLU A 74 4.26 -21.74 5.03
C GLU A 74 3.46 -22.95 4.53
#